data_AF-A0A3M7L4L3-F1
#
_entry.id   AF-A0A3M7L4L3-F1
#
_cell.length_a   1.000
_cell.length_b   1.000
_cell.length_c   1.000
_cell.angle_alpha   90.00
_cell.angle_beta   90.00
_cell.angle_gamma   90.00
#
_symmetry.space_group_name_H-M   'P 1'
#
loop_
_entity.id
_entity.type
_entity.pdbx_description
1 polymer ?
#
loop_
_entity_poly.entity_id
_entity_poly.type
_entity_poly.pdbx_seq_one_letter_code
_entity_poly.pdbx_strand_id
1 'polypeptide(L)'
;SQYTAGQTDLANTGLLFEGTSAAQLTAGIQALQSKGTKVMLSIGGASNADRPVEWESWNVKAATDFVQDFGLDGIDIDFEPREPGCKVSQDTGNMACNTDEKFENIISGYRAGLDTLGSGKLLSAALWSSGAWGQAPWTGLGIGSPQTGLSINMLKATGCALDFIHVMSYDAGPNFPYRDAYQAYRSFYPGRILLGMEVAPEAFGGNVLTIDTVYDLGNTVKELGGAGLFLFSFTKRREFGARVQALRSRGTKVMISVGGASTPDNTVSWNSFNAAAAAAFVQDFGLDGIDIDFQPDKPVSPTTGLMTCAVDEQFQNIVLQYRSSLAATGCKLLSAALRSSGAWGQAPYENLGVGSPQTGLSINMLKAVGSNLDFINVLSYNGGPDFNYTAAYQAYKSFFP
;
A
#
# COMPACT_ATOMS: atom_id res chain seq x y z
N SER A 1 -0.27 -10.85 -25.09
CA SER A 1 -1.58 -10.18 -25.27
C SER A 1 -2.22 -10.67 -26.55
N GLN A 2 -3.53 -10.91 -26.53
CA GLN A 2 -4.34 -11.26 -27.71
C GLN A 2 -5.20 -10.08 -28.19
N TYR A 3 -4.90 -8.86 -27.72
CA TYR A 3 -5.62 -7.66 -28.17
C TYR A 3 -5.54 -7.48 -29.69
N THR A 4 -6.67 -7.13 -30.29
CA THR A 4 -6.77 -6.76 -31.71
C THR A 4 -7.25 -5.31 -31.81
N ALA A 5 -6.69 -4.56 -32.75
CA ALA A 5 -7.09 -3.17 -33.00
C ALA A 5 -8.61 -2.98 -33.07
N GLY A 6 -9.11 -1.95 -32.39
CA GLY A 6 -10.52 -1.57 -32.31
C GLY A 6 -11.37 -2.43 -31.39
N GLN A 7 -10.81 -3.45 -30.72
CA GLN A 7 -11.55 -4.31 -29.81
C GLN A 7 -11.99 -3.54 -28.56
N THR A 8 -13.30 -3.60 -28.26
CA THR A 8 -13.91 -2.92 -27.11
C THR A 8 -14.15 -3.82 -25.90
N ASP A 9 -14.23 -5.13 -26.12
CA ASP A 9 -14.28 -6.13 -25.05
C ASP A 9 -12.87 -6.52 -24.65
N LEU A 10 -12.46 -6.17 -23.43
CA LEU A 10 -11.10 -6.43 -22.95
C LEU A 10 -10.96 -7.81 -22.30
N ALA A 11 -12.03 -8.60 -22.22
CA ALA A 11 -11.98 -9.97 -21.73
C ALA A 11 -11.03 -10.83 -22.58
N ASN A 12 -10.31 -11.75 -21.93
CA ASN A 12 -9.41 -12.71 -22.56
C ASN A 12 -8.24 -12.11 -23.38
N THR A 13 -8.02 -10.80 -23.32
CA THR A 13 -6.87 -10.14 -23.99
C THR A 13 -5.54 -10.44 -23.28
N GLY A 14 -5.60 -10.95 -22.05
CA GLY A 14 -4.46 -11.05 -21.13
C GLY A 14 -4.25 -9.80 -20.28
N LEU A 15 -5.06 -8.75 -20.48
CA LEU A 15 -5.03 -7.55 -19.64
C LEU A 15 -5.91 -7.75 -18.40
N LEU A 16 -5.42 -7.27 -17.25
CA LEU A 16 -6.09 -7.42 -15.95
C LEU A 16 -7.09 -6.29 -15.67
N PHE A 17 -7.96 -5.99 -16.64
CA PHE A 17 -9.05 -5.00 -16.52
C PHE A 17 -10.39 -5.70 -16.22
N GLU A 18 -10.54 -6.28 -15.03
CA GLU A 18 -11.83 -6.85 -14.62
C GLU A 18 -12.86 -5.73 -14.39
N GLY A 19 -14.00 -5.82 -15.09
CA GLY A 19 -15.16 -4.95 -14.87
C GLY A 19 -15.05 -3.52 -15.44
N THR A 20 -14.01 -3.22 -16.22
CA THR A 20 -13.83 -1.91 -16.86
C THR A 20 -14.14 -2.00 -18.36
N SER A 21 -15.12 -1.23 -18.84
CA SER A 21 -15.37 -1.10 -20.28
C SER A 21 -14.26 -0.29 -20.96
N ALA A 22 -14.04 -0.52 -22.26
CA ALA A 22 -13.09 0.28 -23.04
C ALA A 22 -13.36 1.80 -22.91
N ALA A 23 -14.63 2.22 -22.92
CA ALA A 23 -15.00 3.63 -22.76
C ALA A 23 -14.58 4.20 -21.39
N GLN A 24 -14.78 3.45 -20.30
CA GLN A 24 -14.33 3.85 -18.96
C GLN A 24 -12.80 3.93 -18.88
N LEU A 25 -12.09 2.98 -19.52
CA LEU A 25 -10.64 2.99 -19.58
C LEU A 25 -10.13 4.24 -20.30
N THR A 26 -10.64 4.53 -21.51
CA THR A 26 -10.28 5.73 -22.29
C THR A 26 -10.56 7.01 -21.50
N ALA A 27 -11.73 7.12 -20.86
CA ALA A 27 -12.07 8.30 -20.07
C ALA A 27 -11.10 8.49 -18.87
N GLY A 28 -10.73 7.41 -18.19
CA GLY A 28 -9.76 7.44 -17.09
C GLY A 28 -8.37 7.88 -17.55
N ILE A 29 -7.89 7.34 -18.68
CA ILE A 29 -6.62 7.74 -19.30
C ILE A 29 -6.63 9.23 -19.64
N GLN A 30 -7.66 9.71 -20.33
CA GLN A 30 -7.80 11.11 -20.71
C GLN A 30 -7.86 12.04 -19.50
N ALA A 31 -8.55 11.65 -18.43
CA ALA A 31 -8.64 12.43 -17.20
C ALA A 31 -7.30 12.56 -16.46
N LEU A 32 -6.41 11.57 -16.59
CA LEU A 32 -5.03 11.64 -16.07
C LEU A 32 -4.16 12.51 -16.99
N GLN A 33 -4.24 12.29 -18.30
CA GLN A 33 -3.47 13.04 -19.29
C GLN A 33 -3.82 14.54 -19.29
N SER A 34 -5.08 14.91 -19.06
CA SER A 34 -5.49 16.31 -18.93
C SER A 34 -4.85 17.03 -17.74
N LYS A 35 -4.29 16.28 -16.78
CA LYS A 35 -3.53 16.79 -15.62
C LYS A 35 -2.01 16.72 -15.84
N GLY A 36 -1.57 16.39 -17.05
CA GLY A 36 -0.16 16.23 -17.39
C GLY A 36 0.45 14.88 -16.97
N THR A 37 -0.36 13.92 -16.50
CA THR A 37 0.12 12.58 -16.14
C THR A 37 0.28 11.72 -17.38
N LYS A 38 1.43 11.06 -17.51
CA LYS A 38 1.69 10.07 -18.56
C LYS A 38 1.13 8.72 -18.16
N VAL A 39 0.43 8.04 -19.07
CA VAL A 39 -0.17 6.72 -18.83
C VAL A 39 0.44 5.71 -19.80
N MET A 40 1.05 4.66 -19.28
CA MET A 40 1.78 3.65 -20.06
C MET A 40 1.20 2.25 -19.83
N LEU A 41 1.33 1.38 -20.82
CA LEU A 41 0.97 -0.03 -20.71
C LEU A 41 2.16 -0.82 -20.16
N SER A 42 2.04 -1.42 -18.98
CA SER A 42 3.04 -2.38 -18.50
C SER A 42 2.79 -3.75 -19.12
N ILE A 43 3.84 -4.37 -19.65
CA ILE A 43 3.86 -5.72 -20.19
C ILE A 43 4.80 -6.57 -19.33
N GLY A 44 4.25 -7.58 -18.65
CA GLY A 44 5.05 -8.50 -17.86
C GLY A 44 4.48 -8.75 -16.47
N GLY A 45 5.37 -8.73 -15.49
CA GLY A 45 5.11 -9.03 -14.08
C GLY A 45 5.46 -10.47 -13.71
N ALA A 46 5.67 -10.68 -12.42
CA ALA A 46 6.06 -11.97 -11.87
C ALA A 46 5.05 -13.06 -12.21
N SER A 47 5.55 -14.16 -12.80
CA SER A 47 4.77 -15.38 -13.00
C SER A 47 4.66 -16.15 -11.69
N ASN A 48 3.45 -16.46 -11.24
CA ASN A 48 3.22 -17.49 -10.22
C ASN A 48 2.59 -18.73 -10.85
N ALA A 49 2.49 -19.83 -10.10
CA ALA A 49 1.98 -21.11 -10.62
C ALA A 49 0.60 -20.99 -11.28
N ASP A 50 -0.20 -20.02 -10.84
CA ASP A 50 -1.55 -19.75 -11.35
C ASP A 50 -1.59 -18.72 -12.49
N ARG A 51 -0.48 -18.03 -12.77
CA ARG A 51 -0.35 -17.01 -13.83
C ARG A 51 1.04 -17.08 -14.46
N PRO A 52 1.34 -18.10 -15.28
CA PRO A 52 2.59 -18.13 -16.03
C PRO A 52 2.60 -16.97 -17.05
N VAL A 53 3.47 -15.98 -16.84
CA VAL A 53 3.76 -14.96 -17.84
C VAL A 53 4.71 -15.56 -18.86
N GLU A 54 4.14 -16.09 -19.94
CA GLU A 54 4.89 -16.75 -21.01
C GLU A 54 5.43 -15.73 -22.02
N TRP A 55 6.71 -15.41 -21.88
CA TRP A 55 7.42 -14.50 -22.78
C TRP A 55 7.72 -15.10 -24.17
N GLU A 56 7.43 -16.38 -24.39
CA GLU A 56 7.54 -17.02 -25.72
C GLU A 56 6.51 -16.49 -26.73
N SER A 57 5.45 -15.81 -26.27
CA SER A 57 4.35 -15.32 -27.11
C SER A 57 4.13 -13.81 -27.01
N TRP A 58 5.18 -13.05 -26.70
CA TRP A 58 5.09 -11.59 -26.67
C TRP A 58 4.68 -11.05 -28.04
N ASN A 59 3.81 -10.04 -28.06
CA ASN A 59 3.14 -9.58 -29.26
C ASN A 59 3.22 -8.05 -29.35
N VAL A 60 4.24 -7.58 -30.08
CA VAL A 60 4.48 -6.15 -30.33
C VAL A 60 3.24 -5.49 -30.90
N LYS A 61 2.63 -6.10 -31.93
CA LYS A 61 1.49 -5.50 -32.63
C LYS A 61 0.30 -5.30 -31.70
N ALA A 62 -0.04 -6.31 -30.90
CA ALA A 62 -1.15 -6.20 -29.95
C ALA A 62 -0.93 -5.08 -28.93
N ALA A 63 0.30 -4.90 -28.43
CA ALA A 63 0.61 -3.82 -27.50
C ALA A 63 0.57 -2.44 -28.18
N THR A 64 1.09 -2.31 -29.40
CA THR A 64 1.09 -1.04 -30.14
C THR A 64 -0.32 -0.64 -30.58
N ASP A 65 -1.13 -1.61 -31.03
CA ASP A 65 -2.55 -1.40 -31.32
C ASP A 65 -3.27 -0.88 -30.06
N PHE A 66 -3.03 -1.50 -28.90
CA PHE A 66 -3.62 -1.05 -27.64
C PHE A 66 -3.17 0.36 -27.24
N VAL A 67 -1.88 0.67 -27.38
CA VAL A 67 -1.35 2.03 -27.15
C VAL A 67 -2.02 3.05 -28.07
N GLN A 68 -2.24 2.69 -29.33
CA GLN A 68 -2.90 3.56 -30.30
C GLN A 68 -4.38 3.78 -29.97
N ASP A 69 -5.14 2.70 -29.75
CA ASP A 69 -6.59 2.75 -29.57
C ASP A 69 -7.00 3.45 -28.26
N PHE A 70 -6.20 3.29 -27.20
CA PHE A 70 -6.46 3.92 -25.91
C PHE A 70 -5.69 5.23 -25.69
N GLY A 71 -4.87 5.66 -26.66
CA GLY A 71 -4.13 6.92 -26.59
C GLY A 71 -3.06 6.96 -25.51
N LEU A 72 -2.44 5.82 -25.18
CA LEU A 72 -1.41 5.74 -24.14
C LEU A 72 -0.12 6.45 -24.56
N ASP A 73 0.66 6.89 -23.58
CA ASP A 73 1.92 7.59 -23.78
C ASP A 73 3.11 6.64 -24.05
N GLY A 74 2.96 5.33 -23.82
CA GLY A 74 4.08 4.41 -23.98
C GLY A 74 3.85 3.00 -23.44
N ILE A 75 4.94 2.24 -23.39
CA ILE A 75 5.01 0.86 -22.87
C ILE A 75 6.11 0.77 -21.80
N ASP A 76 5.83 0.03 -20.74
CA ASP A 76 6.79 -0.37 -19.72
C ASP A 76 7.02 -1.90 -19.79
N ILE A 77 8.28 -2.33 -19.80
CA ILE A 77 8.66 -3.73 -19.92
C ILE A 77 9.08 -4.28 -18.56
N ASP A 78 8.30 -5.21 -18.04
CA ASP A 78 8.52 -5.86 -16.75
C ASP A 78 8.93 -7.33 -16.96
N PHE A 79 10.08 -7.52 -17.63
CA PHE A 79 10.60 -8.82 -18.05
C PHE A 79 11.28 -9.55 -16.88
N GLU A 80 10.56 -10.51 -16.31
CA GLU A 80 10.98 -11.26 -15.13
C GLU A 80 11.18 -12.76 -15.40
N PRO A 81 12.24 -13.17 -16.13
CA PRO A 81 12.51 -14.58 -16.36
C PRO A 81 12.87 -15.27 -15.04
N ARG A 82 12.24 -16.42 -14.77
CA ARG A 82 12.48 -17.20 -13.55
C ARG A 82 13.93 -17.70 -13.44
N GLU A 83 14.46 -18.21 -14.56
CA GLU A 83 15.79 -18.83 -14.63
C GLU A 83 16.57 -18.29 -15.84
N PRO A 84 17.15 -17.08 -15.75
CA PRO A 84 17.84 -16.47 -16.88
C PRO A 84 19.19 -17.13 -17.21
N GLY A 85 19.71 -18.00 -16.32
CA GLY A 85 20.94 -18.76 -16.56
C GLY A 85 22.19 -17.89 -16.64
N CYS A 86 22.20 -16.76 -15.93
CA CYS A 86 23.29 -15.79 -15.94
C CYS A 86 24.58 -16.36 -15.33
N LYS A 87 25.70 -16.14 -16.01
CA LYS A 87 27.04 -16.59 -15.59
C LYS A 87 28.13 -15.61 -16.03
N VAL A 88 29.19 -15.52 -15.23
CA VAL A 88 30.42 -14.82 -15.63
C VAL A 88 31.21 -15.72 -16.58
N SER A 89 31.54 -15.21 -17.77
CA SER A 89 32.49 -15.83 -18.69
C SER A 89 33.87 -15.89 -18.04
N GLN A 90 34.46 -17.08 -17.97
CA GLN A 90 35.81 -17.27 -17.44
C GLN A 90 36.89 -16.62 -18.31
N ASP A 91 36.67 -16.55 -19.63
CA ASP A 91 37.63 -16.00 -20.58
C ASP A 91 37.63 -14.46 -20.62
N THR A 92 36.46 -13.84 -20.46
CA THR A 92 36.31 -12.38 -20.64
C THR A 92 35.96 -11.62 -19.37
N GLY A 93 35.54 -12.32 -18.31
CA GLY A 93 34.99 -11.70 -17.10
C GLY A 93 33.64 -11.00 -17.30
N ASN A 94 33.05 -11.09 -18.49
CA ASN A 94 31.74 -10.50 -18.79
C ASN A 94 30.60 -11.41 -18.34
N MET A 95 29.49 -10.81 -17.93
CA MET A 95 28.25 -11.54 -17.71
C MET A 95 27.64 -12.00 -19.05
N ALA A 96 27.02 -13.17 -19.05
CA ALA A 96 26.22 -13.69 -20.14
C ALA A 96 25.05 -14.49 -19.58
N CYS A 97 23.85 -14.28 -20.10
CA CYS A 97 22.63 -14.98 -19.71
C CYS A 97 22.01 -15.68 -20.92
N ASN A 98 21.28 -16.77 -20.70
CA ASN A 98 20.55 -17.45 -21.78
C ASN A 98 19.41 -16.58 -22.35
N THR A 99 19.00 -15.55 -21.61
CA THR A 99 17.91 -14.64 -21.98
C THR A 99 18.37 -13.33 -22.62
N ASP A 100 19.67 -13.11 -22.81
CA ASP A 100 20.22 -11.83 -23.31
C ASP A 100 19.58 -11.43 -24.65
N GLU A 101 19.70 -12.29 -25.66
CA GLU A 101 19.13 -12.05 -27.00
C GLU A 101 17.61 -11.85 -26.94
N LYS A 102 16.91 -12.62 -26.10
CA LYS A 102 15.46 -12.49 -25.95
C LYS A 102 15.08 -11.13 -25.38
N PHE A 103 15.77 -10.67 -24.33
CA PHE A 103 15.48 -9.37 -23.71
C PHE A 103 15.84 -8.22 -24.67
N GLU A 104 16.97 -8.31 -25.36
CA GLU A 104 17.36 -7.35 -26.41
C GLU A 104 16.30 -7.26 -27.53
N ASN A 105 15.79 -8.40 -28.00
CA ASN A 105 14.74 -8.47 -29.00
C ASN A 105 13.43 -7.86 -28.48
N ILE A 106 13.07 -8.11 -27.22
CA ILE A 106 11.89 -7.50 -26.59
C ILE A 106 11.96 -5.97 -26.62
N ILE A 107 13.07 -5.40 -26.12
CA ILE A 107 13.25 -3.95 -26.08
C ILE A 107 13.23 -3.37 -27.51
N SER A 108 14.00 -3.96 -28.42
CA SER A 108 14.12 -3.46 -29.79
C SER A 108 12.79 -3.52 -30.55
N GLY A 109 12.04 -4.62 -30.42
CA GLY A 109 10.76 -4.76 -31.12
C GLY A 109 9.68 -3.83 -30.56
N TYR A 110 9.60 -3.63 -29.24
CA TYR A 110 8.64 -2.64 -28.70
C TYR A 110 9.03 -1.21 -29.06
N ARG A 111 10.33 -0.86 -29.08
CA ARG A 111 10.77 0.46 -29.56
C ARG A 111 10.36 0.69 -31.02
N ALA A 112 10.70 -0.26 -31.90
CA ALA A 112 10.34 -0.20 -33.31
C ALA A 112 8.82 -0.10 -33.52
N GLY A 113 8.05 -0.88 -32.75
CA GLY A 113 6.59 -0.82 -32.77
C GLY A 113 6.04 0.55 -32.35
N LEU A 114 6.53 1.12 -31.24
CA LEU A 114 6.13 2.45 -30.79
C LEU A 114 6.50 3.55 -31.78
N ASP A 115 7.64 3.42 -32.47
CA ASP A 115 8.08 4.39 -33.48
C ASP A 115 7.11 4.47 -34.67
N THR A 116 6.39 3.39 -34.98
CA THR A 116 5.33 3.42 -36.01
C THR A 116 4.14 4.29 -35.64
N LEU A 117 3.94 4.55 -34.34
CA LEU A 117 2.86 5.40 -33.82
C LEU A 117 3.24 6.90 -33.78
N GLY A 118 4.48 7.24 -34.15
CA GLY A 118 5.02 8.59 -34.18
C GLY A 118 5.93 8.94 -33.01
N SER A 119 6.57 10.11 -33.11
CA SER A 119 7.52 10.60 -32.09
C SER A 119 6.83 10.89 -30.75
N GLY A 120 7.52 10.61 -29.65
CA GLY A 120 7.09 10.98 -28.30
C GLY A 120 6.44 9.86 -27.49
N LYS A 121 6.37 8.63 -28.03
CA LYS A 121 6.02 7.44 -27.25
C LYS A 121 7.19 6.99 -26.38
N LEU A 122 6.90 6.78 -25.10
CA LEU A 122 7.87 6.38 -24.09
C LEU A 122 8.04 4.85 -24.07
N LEU A 123 9.27 4.39 -23.91
CA LEU A 123 9.59 3.01 -23.57
C LEU A 123 10.41 2.97 -22.30
N SER A 124 9.94 2.21 -21.30
CA SER A 124 10.67 1.97 -20.05
C SER A 124 10.82 0.49 -19.74
N ALA A 125 11.66 0.17 -18.76
CA ALA A 125 11.80 -1.18 -18.25
C ALA A 125 11.93 -1.20 -16.72
N ALA A 126 11.23 -2.14 -16.09
CA ALA A 126 11.39 -2.54 -14.70
C ALA A 126 12.51 -3.58 -14.62
N LEU A 127 13.57 -3.29 -13.88
CA LEU A 127 14.76 -4.14 -13.84
C LEU A 127 15.03 -4.65 -12.44
N TRP A 128 15.43 -5.92 -12.33
CA TRP A 128 15.68 -6.61 -11.07
C TRP A 128 16.67 -5.89 -10.15
N SER A 129 16.45 -5.95 -8.84
CA SER A 129 17.35 -5.39 -7.82
C SER A 129 18.83 -5.73 -8.04
N SER A 130 19.12 -6.99 -8.37
CA SER A 130 20.48 -7.54 -8.62
C SER A 130 20.92 -7.52 -10.09
N GLY A 131 20.09 -7.04 -11.00
CA GLY A 131 20.26 -7.21 -12.45
C GLY A 131 21.54 -6.58 -13.02
N ALA A 132 22.12 -5.57 -12.35
CA ALA A 132 23.34 -4.90 -12.79
C ALA A 132 24.62 -5.36 -12.05
N TRP A 133 24.54 -6.40 -11.21
CA TRP A 133 25.68 -6.94 -10.47
C TRP A 133 26.36 -8.12 -11.17
N GLY A 134 27.47 -8.61 -10.61
CA GLY A 134 28.15 -9.82 -11.07
C GLY A 134 29.24 -9.58 -12.12
N GLN A 135 29.30 -8.38 -12.71
CA GLN A 135 30.39 -7.95 -13.59
C GLN A 135 31.17 -6.79 -12.95
N ALA A 136 32.48 -6.71 -13.23
CA ALA A 136 33.29 -5.56 -12.82
C ALA A 136 32.68 -4.21 -13.30
N PRO A 137 32.71 -3.16 -12.44
CA PRO A 137 33.35 -3.12 -11.11
C PRO A 137 32.48 -3.69 -9.97
N TRP A 138 31.26 -4.15 -10.25
CA TRP A 138 30.26 -4.62 -9.28
C TRP A 138 30.31 -6.14 -9.06
N THR A 139 31.52 -6.66 -8.85
CA THR A 139 31.74 -8.07 -8.50
C THR A 139 31.47 -8.33 -7.02
N GLY A 140 30.94 -9.50 -6.69
CA GLY A 140 30.72 -9.93 -5.29
C GLY A 140 29.39 -9.49 -4.67
N LEU A 141 28.62 -8.63 -5.35
CA LEU A 141 27.22 -8.35 -5.01
C LEU A 141 26.29 -9.32 -5.76
N GLY A 142 25.10 -9.58 -5.21
CA GLY A 142 24.09 -10.45 -5.83
C GLY A 142 24.33 -11.94 -5.71
N ILE A 143 25.23 -12.37 -4.81
CA ILE A 143 25.53 -13.79 -4.61
C ILE A 143 24.25 -14.53 -4.22
N GLY A 144 23.87 -15.53 -5.02
CA GLY A 144 22.71 -16.40 -4.76
C GLY A 144 21.40 -15.97 -5.44
N SER A 145 21.33 -14.78 -6.04
CA SER A 145 20.17 -14.39 -6.87
C SER A 145 20.34 -14.93 -8.29
N PRO A 146 19.37 -15.68 -8.84
CA PRO A 146 19.41 -16.12 -10.24
C PRO A 146 19.36 -14.95 -11.24
N GLN A 147 18.92 -13.77 -10.81
CA GLN A 147 18.79 -12.57 -11.64
C GLN A 147 20.06 -11.71 -11.68
N THR A 148 21.11 -12.10 -10.97
CA THR A 148 22.37 -11.35 -10.97
C THR A 148 22.94 -11.24 -12.38
N GLY A 149 23.19 -9.99 -12.80
CA GLY A 149 23.75 -9.64 -14.11
C GLY A 149 22.77 -9.71 -15.28
N LEU A 150 21.49 -10.06 -15.02
CA LEU A 150 20.44 -10.16 -16.04
C LEU A 150 20.36 -8.91 -16.89
N SER A 151 20.53 -7.72 -16.31
CA SER A 151 20.34 -6.43 -16.97
C SER A 151 21.55 -5.91 -17.72
N ILE A 152 22.71 -6.55 -17.60
CA ILE A 152 23.97 -5.95 -18.07
C ILE A 152 24.03 -5.88 -19.60
N ASN A 153 23.76 -7.00 -20.28
CA ASN A 153 23.98 -7.08 -21.72
C ASN A 153 22.89 -6.34 -22.51
N MET A 154 21.61 -6.45 -22.13
CA MET A 154 20.59 -5.67 -22.86
C MET A 154 20.73 -4.17 -22.63
N LEU A 155 21.20 -3.69 -21.47
CA LEU A 155 21.45 -2.26 -21.28
C LEU A 155 22.59 -1.77 -22.18
N LYS A 156 23.65 -2.56 -22.34
CA LYS A 156 24.75 -2.25 -23.27
C LYS A 156 24.28 -2.24 -24.73
N ALA A 157 23.49 -3.24 -25.13
CA ALA A 157 23.08 -3.43 -26.52
C ALA A 157 21.91 -2.52 -26.93
N THR A 158 20.91 -2.39 -26.06
CA THR A 158 19.60 -1.78 -26.39
C THR A 158 19.19 -0.66 -25.43
N GLY A 159 20.04 -0.27 -24.48
CA GLY A 159 19.73 0.79 -23.52
C GLY A 159 19.35 2.11 -24.18
N CYS A 160 19.92 2.46 -25.34
CA CYS A 160 19.56 3.68 -26.06
C CYS A 160 18.10 3.72 -26.57
N ALA A 161 17.42 2.57 -26.64
CA ALA A 161 16.01 2.48 -26.99
C ALA A 161 15.07 2.82 -25.81
N LEU A 162 15.59 2.86 -24.58
CA LEU A 162 14.84 3.12 -23.35
C LEU A 162 14.88 4.60 -22.98
N ASP A 163 13.72 5.19 -22.73
CA ASP A 163 13.57 6.57 -22.27
C ASP A 163 13.93 6.73 -20.79
N PHE A 164 13.69 5.69 -19.99
CA PHE A 164 14.10 5.56 -18.59
C PHE A 164 14.02 4.10 -18.15
N ILE A 165 14.69 3.77 -17.05
CA ILE A 165 14.55 2.50 -16.33
C ILE A 165 14.13 2.76 -14.89
N HIS A 166 13.49 1.79 -14.28
CA HIS A 166 13.27 1.78 -12.84
C HIS A 166 13.80 0.47 -12.25
N VAL A 167 14.59 0.60 -11.19
CA VAL A 167 15.21 -0.52 -10.49
C VAL A 167 14.26 -0.98 -9.41
N MET A 168 13.84 -2.24 -9.45
CA MET A 168 12.99 -2.86 -8.44
C MET A 168 13.78 -3.08 -7.14
N SER A 169 14.07 -2.01 -6.39
CA SER A 169 14.83 -2.04 -5.13
C SER A 169 14.00 -2.43 -3.90
N TYR A 170 12.86 -3.08 -4.13
CA TYR A 170 11.99 -3.72 -3.13
C TYR A 170 12.08 -5.25 -3.29
N ASP A 171 11.45 -6.00 -2.38
CA ASP A 171 11.45 -7.47 -2.32
C ASP A 171 12.84 -8.11 -2.15
N ALA A 172 13.87 -7.29 -1.96
CA ALA A 172 15.28 -7.68 -1.91
C ALA A 172 15.82 -7.84 -0.47
N GLY A 173 14.94 -7.69 0.52
CA GLY A 173 15.24 -7.83 1.94
C GLY A 173 15.63 -6.52 2.65
N PRO A 174 15.62 -6.50 4.00
CA PRO A 174 15.75 -5.28 4.79
C PRO A 174 17.12 -4.60 4.71
N ASN A 175 18.16 -5.33 4.30
CA ASN A 175 19.54 -4.84 4.21
C ASN A 175 19.98 -4.62 2.74
N PHE A 176 19.03 -4.49 1.81
CA PHE A 176 19.37 -4.33 0.41
C PHE A 176 20.11 -3.01 0.13
N PRO A 177 21.29 -3.03 -0.51
CA PRO A 177 22.09 -1.83 -0.77
C PRO A 177 21.60 -1.11 -2.05
N TYR A 178 20.46 -0.42 -1.96
CA TYR A 178 19.85 0.27 -3.10
C TYR A 178 20.76 1.36 -3.73
N ARG A 179 21.68 1.93 -2.95
CA ARG A 179 22.70 2.89 -3.44
C ARG A 179 23.67 2.23 -4.42
N ASP A 180 24.18 1.05 -4.06
CA ASP A 180 25.08 0.26 -4.91
C ASP A 180 24.34 -0.26 -6.14
N ALA A 181 23.08 -0.66 -5.98
CA ALA A 181 22.24 -1.04 -7.12
C ALA A 181 22.10 0.11 -8.13
N TYR A 182 21.78 1.33 -7.67
CA TYR A 182 21.71 2.50 -8.56
C TYR A 182 23.02 2.72 -9.32
N GLN A 183 24.16 2.71 -8.62
CA GLN A 183 25.47 2.95 -9.22
C GLN A 183 25.88 1.83 -10.19
N ALA A 184 25.50 0.58 -9.90
CA ALA A 184 25.66 -0.53 -10.82
C ALA A 184 24.88 -0.32 -12.12
N TYR A 185 23.59 0.01 -12.03
CA TYR A 185 22.79 0.33 -13.21
C TYR A 185 23.35 1.52 -13.99
N ARG A 186 23.77 2.59 -13.29
CA ARG A 186 24.40 3.76 -13.90
C ARG A 186 25.66 3.43 -14.69
N SER A 187 26.39 2.38 -14.31
CA SER A 187 27.61 1.94 -15.01
C SER A 187 27.33 1.36 -16.40
N PHE A 188 26.10 0.89 -16.65
CA PHE A 188 25.69 0.28 -17.92
C PHE A 188 24.61 1.07 -18.67
N TYR A 189 23.93 2.00 -17.99
CA TYR A 189 22.86 2.80 -18.58
C TYR A 189 23.07 4.32 -18.36
N PRO A 190 23.30 5.08 -19.44
CA PRO A 190 23.50 6.53 -19.34
C PRO A 190 22.20 7.32 -19.18
N GLY A 191 21.03 6.71 -19.39
CA GLY A 191 19.73 7.39 -19.37
C GLY A 191 19.17 7.68 -17.97
N ARG A 192 17.86 7.87 -17.88
CA ARG A 192 17.18 8.23 -16.64
C ARG A 192 16.91 6.99 -15.78
N ILE A 193 17.38 7.00 -14.53
CA ILE A 193 17.21 5.87 -13.59
C ILE A 193 16.31 6.32 -12.45
N LEU A 194 15.28 5.52 -12.16
CA LEU A 194 14.44 5.65 -10.98
C LEU A 194 14.73 4.50 -10.02
N LEU A 195 14.62 4.73 -8.71
CA LEU A 195 14.64 3.67 -7.70
C LEU A 195 13.23 3.29 -7.28
N GLY A 196 12.94 2.00 -7.26
CA GLY A 196 11.66 1.42 -6.94
C GLY A 196 11.49 1.17 -5.45
N MET A 197 10.27 1.37 -4.97
CA MET A 197 9.82 0.98 -3.63
C MET A 197 8.48 0.26 -3.76
N GLU A 198 8.15 -0.61 -2.79
CA GLU A 198 6.84 -1.26 -2.74
C GLU A 198 5.99 -0.76 -1.56
N VAL A 199 4.69 -0.54 -1.79
CA VAL A 199 3.73 -0.21 -0.74
C VAL A 199 3.76 -1.28 0.34
N ALA A 200 4.00 -0.86 1.58
CA ALA A 200 4.14 -1.76 2.72
C ALA A 200 2.88 -2.62 3.01
N PRO A 201 3.08 -3.83 3.59
CA PRO A 201 4.36 -4.55 3.69
C PRO A 201 4.80 -5.03 2.30
N GLU A 202 6.10 -5.21 2.07
CA GLU A 202 6.58 -5.79 0.79
C GLU A 202 6.10 -7.25 0.62
N ALA A 203 6.02 -7.74 -0.61
CA ALA A 203 5.54 -9.07 -0.92
C ALA A 203 6.55 -10.17 -0.51
N PHE A 204 7.83 -9.88 -0.62
CA PHE A 204 8.96 -10.76 -0.35
C PHE A 204 10.06 -10.01 0.42
N GLY A 205 11.12 -10.74 0.81
CA GLY A 205 12.27 -10.17 1.51
C GLY A 205 12.02 -9.75 2.97
N GLY A 206 10.76 -9.60 3.39
CA GLY A 206 10.38 -9.27 4.77
C GLY A 206 10.64 -7.81 5.15
N ASN A 207 10.83 -6.92 4.18
CA ASN A 207 10.99 -5.49 4.42
C ASN A 207 9.61 -4.81 4.58
N VAL A 208 9.56 -3.74 5.37
CA VAL A 208 8.37 -2.91 5.56
C VAL A 208 8.76 -1.48 5.25
N LEU A 209 8.24 -0.94 4.13
CA LEU A 209 8.52 0.43 3.73
C LEU A 209 8.06 1.42 4.82
N THR A 210 8.99 2.22 5.32
CA THR A 210 8.71 3.32 6.24
C THR A 210 8.86 4.68 5.55
N ILE A 211 8.30 5.74 6.13
CA ILE A 211 8.48 7.09 5.58
C ILE A 211 9.95 7.52 5.59
N ASP A 212 10.73 7.10 6.59
CA ASP A 212 12.16 7.38 6.68
C ASP A 212 12.93 6.72 5.53
N THR A 213 12.59 5.47 5.20
CA THR A 213 13.14 4.77 4.03
C THR A 213 12.80 5.48 2.72
N VAL A 214 11.58 6.03 2.59
CA VAL A 214 11.19 6.83 1.41
C VAL A 214 12.03 8.10 1.29
N TYR A 215 12.28 8.80 2.40
CA TYR A 215 13.15 9.98 2.42
C TYR A 215 14.59 9.62 2.05
N ASP A 216 15.11 8.52 2.57
CA ASP A 216 16.46 8.03 2.33
C ASP A 216 16.68 7.64 0.86
N LEU A 217 15.73 6.91 0.27
CA LEU A 217 15.70 6.62 -1.18
C LEU A 217 15.65 7.91 -2.01
N GLY A 218 14.78 8.85 -1.64
CA GLY A 218 14.66 10.15 -2.32
C GLY A 218 15.95 10.97 -2.27
N ASN A 219 16.61 11.02 -1.11
CA ASN A 219 17.90 11.68 -0.94
C ASN A 219 18.98 11.00 -1.78
N THR A 220 19.03 9.67 -1.77
CA THR A 220 19.97 8.89 -2.58
C THR A 220 19.82 9.16 -4.07
N VAL A 221 18.59 9.14 -4.60
CA VAL A 221 18.32 9.48 -6.00
C VAL A 221 18.80 10.90 -6.30
N LYS A 222 18.51 11.87 -5.43
CA LYS A 222 18.93 13.27 -5.61
C LYS A 222 20.45 13.41 -5.61
N GLU A 223 21.15 12.78 -4.68
CA GLU A 223 22.61 12.81 -4.57
C GLU A 223 23.31 12.17 -5.78
N LEU A 224 22.74 11.10 -6.33
CA LEU A 224 23.30 10.36 -7.46
C LEU A 224 22.79 10.84 -8.82
N GLY A 225 22.09 11.98 -8.87
CA GLY A 225 21.58 12.57 -10.11
C GLY A 225 20.53 11.71 -10.83
N GLY A 226 19.74 10.95 -10.06
CA GLY A 226 18.66 10.11 -10.58
C GLY A 226 17.40 10.89 -10.94
N ALA A 227 16.50 10.21 -11.65
CA ALA A 227 15.32 10.83 -12.25
C ALA A 227 14.09 10.82 -11.35
N GLY A 228 14.08 10.03 -10.27
CA GLY A 228 12.98 9.98 -9.32
C GLY A 228 12.82 8.62 -8.65
N LEU A 229 11.63 8.42 -8.08
CA LEU A 229 11.22 7.16 -7.45
C LEU A 229 10.10 6.50 -8.25
N PHE A 230 10.05 5.18 -8.21
CA PHE A 230 8.97 4.35 -8.73
C PHE A 230 8.26 3.65 -7.56
N LEU A 231 6.95 3.48 -7.62
CA LEU A 231 6.15 2.86 -6.56
C LEU A 231 5.37 1.67 -7.09
N PHE A 232 5.74 0.46 -6.66
CA PHE A 232 4.98 -0.76 -6.87
C PHE A 232 4.01 -0.99 -5.69
N SER A 233 2.73 -1.24 -5.88
CA SER A 233 1.92 -0.59 -6.89
C SER A 233 1.20 0.61 -6.28
N PHE A 234 0.57 1.44 -7.11
CA PHE A 234 -0.26 2.57 -6.66
C PHE A 234 -1.27 2.19 -5.55
N THR A 235 -1.75 0.94 -5.56
CA THR A 235 -2.57 0.41 -4.48
C THR A 235 -2.38 -1.10 -4.26
N LYS A 236 -2.04 -1.52 -3.03
CA LYS A 236 -2.41 -2.85 -2.50
C LYS A 236 -3.88 -2.94 -2.06
N ARG A 237 -4.60 -1.81 -2.16
CA ARG A 237 -5.97 -1.55 -1.67
C ARG A 237 -7.03 -2.54 -2.17
N ARG A 238 -6.87 -3.12 -3.37
CA ARG A 238 -7.87 -4.06 -3.92
C ARG A 238 -8.01 -5.32 -3.06
N GLU A 239 -6.94 -5.83 -2.48
CA GLU A 239 -7.03 -7.04 -1.64
C GLU A 239 -7.78 -6.77 -0.34
N PHE A 240 -7.46 -5.67 0.34
CA PHE A 240 -8.15 -5.31 1.58
C PHE A 240 -9.63 -5.04 1.30
N GLY A 241 -9.95 -4.24 0.27
CA GLY A 241 -11.34 -4.00 -0.15
C GLY A 241 -12.07 -5.29 -0.51
N ALA A 242 -11.46 -6.19 -1.29
CA ALA A 242 -12.06 -7.47 -1.66
C ALA A 242 -12.34 -8.37 -0.44
N ARG A 243 -11.40 -8.42 0.52
CA ARG A 243 -11.60 -9.16 1.79
C ARG A 243 -12.74 -8.57 2.62
N VAL A 244 -12.83 -7.24 2.70
CA VAL A 244 -13.96 -6.54 3.34
C VAL A 244 -15.28 -6.93 2.68
N GLN A 245 -15.36 -6.88 1.35
CA GLN A 245 -16.59 -7.27 0.64
C GLN A 245 -16.94 -8.75 0.83
N ALA A 246 -15.96 -9.64 0.86
CA ALA A 246 -16.16 -11.07 1.10
C ALA A 246 -16.67 -11.38 2.52
N LEU A 247 -16.26 -10.60 3.52
CA LEU A 247 -16.83 -10.68 4.87
C LEU A 247 -18.26 -10.14 4.90
N ARG A 248 -18.50 -8.99 4.27
CA ARG A 248 -19.83 -8.36 4.20
C ARG A 248 -20.85 -9.22 3.45
N SER A 249 -20.45 -9.92 2.40
CA SER A 249 -21.32 -10.86 1.67
C SER A 249 -21.74 -12.06 2.52
N ARG A 250 -21.03 -12.35 3.62
CA ARG A 250 -21.40 -13.37 4.63
C ARG A 250 -22.24 -12.79 5.78
N GLY A 251 -22.64 -11.53 5.68
CA GLY A 251 -23.39 -10.84 6.74
C GLY A 251 -22.52 -10.25 7.86
N THR A 252 -21.20 -10.32 7.75
CA THR A 252 -20.28 -9.77 8.76
C THR A 252 -20.12 -8.27 8.60
N LYS A 253 -20.30 -7.52 9.69
CA LYS A 253 -19.97 -6.08 9.74
C LYS A 253 -18.47 -5.90 9.95
N VAL A 254 -17.86 -5.02 9.17
CA VAL A 254 -16.42 -4.73 9.27
C VAL A 254 -16.22 -3.26 9.61
N MET A 255 -15.54 -2.98 10.71
CA MET A 255 -15.26 -1.62 11.18
C MET A 255 -13.75 -1.45 11.38
N ILE A 256 -13.28 -0.22 11.29
CA ILE A 256 -11.92 0.15 11.68
C ILE A 256 -11.92 0.68 13.10
N SER A 257 -11.00 0.19 13.94
CA SER A 257 -10.77 0.81 15.25
C SER A 257 -9.66 1.86 15.15
N VAL A 258 -9.89 3.03 15.73
CA VAL A 258 -8.95 4.16 15.76
C VAL A 258 -8.56 4.45 17.21
N GLY A 259 -7.27 4.56 17.48
CA GLY A 259 -6.73 4.78 18.82
C GLY A 259 -6.10 3.54 19.44
N GLY A 260 -6.30 3.38 20.75
CA GLY A 260 -5.73 2.31 21.56
C GLY A 260 -4.34 2.59 22.13
N ALA A 261 -3.97 1.87 23.17
CA ALA A 261 -2.64 1.95 23.78
C ALA A 261 -1.62 1.17 22.94
N SER A 262 -0.75 1.88 22.24
CA SER A 262 0.44 1.31 21.62
C SER A 262 1.65 1.59 22.52
N THR A 263 1.98 0.62 23.40
CA THR A 263 3.15 0.60 24.31
C THR A 263 3.28 1.78 25.30
N PRO A 264 4.10 1.68 26.37
CA PRO A 264 4.21 2.72 27.40
C PRO A 264 4.70 4.09 26.92
N ASP A 265 5.33 4.16 25.73
CA ASP A 265 6.03 5.35 25.23
C ASP A 265 5.35 6.03 24.04
N ASN A 266 4.23 5.52 23.53
CA ASN A 266 3.54 6.12 22.38
C ASN A 266 2.10 6.52 22.77
N THR A 267 1.98 7.69 23.40
CA THR A 267 0.67 8.35 23.54
C THR A 267 0.25 8.85 22.17
N VAL A 268 -0.71 8.15 21.55
CA VAL A 268 -1.31 8.64 20.32
C VAL A 268 -2.05 9.93 20.66
N SER A 269 -1.54 11.07 20.20
CA SER A 269 -2.18 12.35 20.50
C SER A 269 -3.57 12.41 19.87
N TRP A 270 -4.61 12.38 20.69
CA TRP A 270 -5.98 12.48 20.22
C TRP A 270 -6.28 13.77 19.45
N ASN A 271 -5.44 14.80 19.65
CA ASN A 271 -5.55 16.09 18.97
C ASN A 271 -5.04 16.05 17.50
N SER A 272 -4.36 14.99 17.07
CA SER A 272 -3.86 14.85 15.70
C SER A 272 -4.72 13.92 14.82
N PHE A 273 -5.76 13.29 15.36
CA PHE A 273 -6.64 12.43 14.58
C PHE A 273 -7.52 13.22 13.60
N ASN A 274 -7.57 12.74 12.36
CA ASN A 274 -8.35 13.32 11.29
C ASN A 274 -9.61 12.48 11.03
N ALA A 275 -10.74 12.87 11.61
CA ALA A 275 -12.02 12.18 11.46
C ALA A 275 -12.48 12.08 9.99
N ALA A 276 -12.19 13.11 9.17
CA ALA A 276 -12.53 13.09 7.75
C ALA A 276 -11.72 12.05 6.97
N ALA A 277 -10.43 11.89 7.29
CA ALA A 277 -9.58 10.87 6.68
C ALA A 277 -10.06 9.46 7.04
N ALA A 278 -10.45 9.23 8.29
CA ALA A 278 -11.01 7.94 8.73
C ALA A 278 -12.36 7.64 8.05
N ALA A 279 -13.23 8.65 7.92
CA ALA A 279 -14.50 8.49 7.20
C ALA A 279 -14.29 8.20 5.70
N ALA A 280 -13.33 8.88 5.06
CA ALA A 280 -12.93 8.60 3.69
C ALA A 280 -12.41 7.15 3.54
N PHE A 281 -11.61 6.67 4.50
CA PHE A 281 -11.17 5.27 4.51
C PHE A 281 -12.35 4.29 4.60
N VAL A 282 -13.32 4.55 5.48
CA VAL A 282 -14.55 3.74 5.57
C VAL A 282 -15.31 3.71 4.25
N GLN A 283 -15.41 4.85 3.55
CA GLN A 283 -16.07 4.95 2.26
C GLN A 283 -15.29 4.18 1.17
N ASP A 284 -13.98 4.45 1.04
CA ASP A 284 -13.10 3.88 0.02
C ASP A 284 -13.07 2.35 0.05
N PHE A 285 -13.13 1.76 1.23
CA PHE A 285 -13.07 0.31 1.41
C PHE A 285 -14.44 -0.34 1.64
N GLY A 286 -15.51 0.45 1.69
CA GLY A 286 -16.86 -0.04 1.93
C GLY A 286 -17.02 -0.69 3.30
N LEU A 287 -16.33 -0.18 4.32
CA LEU A 287 -16.51 -0.58 5.71
C LEU A 287 -17.90 -0.16 6.23
N ASP A 288 -18.32 -0.78 7.32
CA ASP A 288 -19.59 -0.50 7.99
C ASP A 288 -19.49 0.62 9.02
N GLY A 289 -18.28 0.99 9.48
CA GLY A 289 -18.14 2.03 10.49
C GLY A 289 -16.76 2.18 11.14
N ILE A 290 -16.72 2.99 12.20
CA ILE A 290 -15.53 3.33 13.00
C ILE A 290 -15.79 2.98 14.47
N ASP A 291 -14.79 2.39 15.12
CA ASP A 291 -14.75 2.18 16.56
C ASP A 291 -13.69 3.10 17.18
N ILE A 292 -14.07 3.89 18.18
CA ILE A 292 -13.17 4.79 18.89
C ILE A 292 -12.60 4.06 20.12
N ASP A 293 -11.36 3.57 20.07
CA ASP A 293 -10.64 3.02 21.23
C ASP A 293 -9.98 4.17 22.02
N PHE A 294 -10.82 4.97 22.67
CA PHE A 294 -10.40 6.16 23.39
C PHE A 294 -9.66 5.81 24.68
N GLN A 295 -8.37 6.15 24.73
CA GLN A 295 -7.53 6.03 25.92
C GLN A 295 -6.88 7.39 26.19
N PRO A 296 -7.33 8.17 27.19
CA PRO A 296 -6.84 9.53 27.42
C PRO A 296 -5.40 9.53 27.93
N ASP A 297 -4.63 10.54 27.52
CA ASP A 297 -3.16 10.59 27.68
C ASP A 297 -2.66 10.71 29.13
N LYS A 298 -3.52 11.04 30.12
CA LYS A 298 -3.16 11.09 31.56
C LYS A 298 -4.37 10.80 32.46
N PRO A 299 -4.26 9.89 33.45
CA PRO A 299 -5.31 9.71 34.45
C PRO A 299 -5.34 10.87 35.46
N VAL A 300 -6.54 11.43 35.59
CA VAL A 300 -7.25 11.91 36.79
C VAL A 300 -6.48 11.99 38.12
N SER A 301 -6.73 13.10 38.85
CA SER A 301 -6.34 13.25 40.26
C SER A 301 -6.94 12.14 41.14
N PRO A 302 -6.14 11.47 41.99
CA PRO A 302 -6.54 10.27 42.74
C PRO A 302 -7.48 10.52 43.93
N THR A 303 -7.94 11.76 44.17
CA THR A 303 -8.60 12.13 45.43
C THR A 303 -10.14 12.19 45.40
N THR A 304 -10.80 12.15 44.24
CA THR A 304 -12.28 12.27 44.16
C THR A 304 -12.97 11.21 43.30
N GLY A 305 -12.24 10.37 42.56
CA GLY A 305 -12.84 9.40 41.63
C GLY A 305 -13.71 10.04 40.53
N LEU A 306 -13.56 11.34 40.31
CA LEU A 306 -14.28 12.10 39.28
C LEU A 306 -13.27 12.82 38.39
N MET A 307 -13.40 12.65 37.07
CA MET A 307 -12.55 13.35 36.09
C MET A 307 -12.78 14.85 36.05
N THR A 308 -11.75 15.56 35.60
CA THR A 308 -11.82 16.98 35.25
C THR A 308 -12.58 17.14 33.93
N CYS A 309 -13.27 18.27 33.75
CA CYS A 309 -14.09 18.57 32.56
C CYS A 309 -13.34 18.42 31.22
N ALA A 310 -12.00 18.47 31.21
CA ALA A 310 -11.18 18.47 30.00
C ALA A 310 -11.14 17.12 29.25
N VAL A 311 -11.17 15.98 29.96
CA VAL A 311 -11.19 14.65 29.29
C VAL A 311 -12.56 14.34 28.73
N ASP A 312 -13.61 14.73 29.46
CA ASP A 312 -15.00 14.65 29.00
C ASP A 312 -15.16 15.46 27.70
N GLU A 313 -14.64 16.69 27.66
CA GLU A 313 -14.68 17.56 26.46
C GLU A 313 -13.91 16.96 25.28
N GLN A 314 -12.73 16.37 25.51
CA GLN A 314 -11.94 15.74 24.46
C GLN A 314 -12.70 14.58 23.81
N PHE A 315 -13.25 13.67 24.61
CA PHE A 315 -14.05 12.55 24.08
C PHE A 315 -15.29 13.03 23.33
N GLN A 316 -16.00 14.01 23.89
CA GLN A 316 -17.18 14.60 23.25
C GLN A 316 -16.83 15.17 21.87
N ASN A 317 -15.75 15.96 21.79
CA ASN A 317 -15.30 16.54 20.54
C ASN A 317 -14.95 15.47 19.49
N ILE A 318 -14.26 14.39 19.90
CA ILE A 318 -13.94 13.27 19.02
C ILE A 318 -15.21 12.62 18.48
N VAL A 319 -16.14 12.22 19.36
CA VAL A 319 -17.39 11.54 18.95
C VAL A 319 -18.18 12.42 17.98
N LEU A 320 -18.31 13.71 18.26
CA LEU A 320 -19.03 14.65 17.40
C LEU A 320 -18.36 14.82 16.04
N GLN A 321 -17.03 14.92 15.97
CA GLN A 321 -16.29 15.03 14.71
C GLN A 321 -16.42 13.78 13.85
N TYR A 322 -16.28 12.58 14.44
CA TYR A 322 -16.45 11.32 13.74
C TYR A 322 -17.88 11.12 13.27
N ARG A 323 -18.88 11.41 14.11
CA ARG A 323 -20.28 11.30 13.71
C ARG A 323 -20.63 12.25 12.55
N SER A 324 -20.17 13.49 12.62
CA SER A 324 -20.35 14.47 11.55
C SER A 324 -19.70 14.00 10.24
N SER A 325 -18.47 13.48 10.32
CA SER A 325 -17.74 12.98 9.14
C SER A 325 -18.40 11.75 8.51
N LEU A 326 -18.95 10.83 9.33
CA LEU A 326 -19.67 9.64 8.85
C LEU A 326 -21.09 9.94 8.34
N ALA A 327 -21.71 11.06 8.72
CA ALA A 327 -23.00 11.45 8.16
C ALA A 327 -22.91 11.65 6.64
N ALA A 328 -21.75 12.11 6.14
CA ALA A 328 -21.49 12.27 4.71
C ALA A 328 -21.32 10.93 3.95
N THR A 329 -21.16 9.81 4.66
CA THR A 329 -20.88 8.48 4.06
C THR A 329 -22.06 7.51 4.14
N GLY A 330 -23.27 8.02 4.43
CA GLY A 330 -24.51 7.24 4.47
C GLY A 330 -24.83 6.63 5.85
N CYS A 331 -24.56 7.37 6.94
CA CYS A 331 -24.88 6.97 8.32
C CYS A 331 -24.27 5.62 8.73
N LYS A 332 -22.96 5.51 8.55
CA LYS A 332 -22.17 4.35 8.99
C LYS A 332 -22.14 4.25 10.52
N LEU A 333 -21.84 3.05 11.02
CA LEU A 333 -21.76 2.75 12.44
C LEU A 333 -20.64 3.56 13.09
N LEU A 334 -20.89 4.07 14.30
CA LEU A 334 -19.89 4.63 15.18
C LEU A 334 -20.02 3.96 16.54
N SER A 335 -18.94 3.37 17.02
CA SER A 335 -18.87 2.81 18.37
C SER A 335 -17.73 3.44 19.17
N ALA A 336 -17.76 3.23 20.48
CA ALA A 336 -16.64 3.55 21.35
C ALA A 336 -16.30 2.34 22.23
N ALA A 337 -15.00 2.04 22.31
CA ALA A 337 -14.43 1.10 23.25
C ALA A 337 -14.20 1.80 24.59
N LEU A 338 -14.91 1.34 25.62
CA LEU A 338 -14.92 1.94 26.94
C LEU A 338 -14.40 0.96 27.98
N ARG A 339 -13.61 1.45 28.93
CA ARG A 339 -12.98 0.60 29.96
C ARG A 339 -14.02 -0.04 30.86
N SER A 340 -13.78 -1.28 31.24
CA SER A 340 -14.65 -2.08 32.11
C SER A 340 -15.17 -1.38 33.38
N SER A 341 -14.32 -0.65 34.12
CA SER A 341 -14.70 0.07 35.34
C SER A 341 -15.33 1.46 35.11
N GLY A 342 -15.35 1.92 33.86
CA GLY A 342 -15.78 3.28 33.50
C GLY A 342 -17.25 3.60 33.81
N ALA A 343 -18.11 2.58 33.93
CA ALA A 343 -19.51 2.76 34.31
C ALA A 343 -19.79 2.51 35.80
N TRP A 344 -18.77 2.21 36.61
CA TRP A 344 -18.93 2.06 38.06
C TRP A 344 -18.87 3.41 38.77
N GLY A 345 -19.18 3.48 40.06
CA GLY A 345 -19.15 4.76 40.82
C GLY A 345 -20.48 5.51 40.90
N GLN A 346 -21.58 4.91 40.43
CA GLN A 346 -22.96 5.34 40.72
C GLN A 346 -23.81 4.15 41.14
N ALA A 347 -24.84 4.41 41.95
CA ALA A 347 -25.74 3.39 42.46
C ALA A 347 -26.37 2.55 41.33
N PRO A 348 -26.47 1.20 41.45
CA PRO A 348 -26.06 0.35 42.59
C PRO A 348 -24.63 -0.22 42.49
N TYR A 349 -23.76 0.34 41.63
CA TYR A 349 -22.41 -0.13 41.34
C TYR A 349 -21.31 0.76 41.94
N GLU A 350 -21.66 1.65 42.86
CA GLU A 350 -20.75 2.62 43.49
C GLU A 350 -19.63 1.97 44.29
N ASN A 351 -19.86 0.74 44.79
CA ASN A 351 -18.87 -0.03 45.54
C ASN A 351 -17.98 -0.90 44.65
N LEU A 352 -18.29 -1.03 43.36
CA LEU A 352 -17.46 -1.77 42.41
C LEU A 352 -16.38 -0.82 41.86
N GLY A 353 -15.10 -1.20 41.98
CA GLY A 353 -13.98 -0.38 41.49
C GLY A 353 -13.48 0.72 42.43
N VAL A 354 -13.81 0.68 43.72
CA VAL A 354 -13.19 1.57 44.72
C VAL A 354 -11.66 1.45 44.63
N GLY A 355 -10.97 2.57 44.40
CA GLY A 355 -9.51 2.63 44.25
C GLY A 355 -8.98 2.56 42.82
N SER A 356 -9.83 2.30 41.81
CA SER A 356 -9.45 2.45 40.40
C SER A 356 -9.58 3.92 39.98
N PRO A 357 -8.54 4.54 39.40
CA PRO A 357 -8.64 5.90 38.83
C PRO A 357 -9.51 5.92 37.56
N GLN A 358 -10.02 4.76 37.13
CA GLN A 358 -10.91 4.60 35.98
C GLN A 358 -12.38 4.40 36.35
N THR A 359 -12.73 4.41 37.63
CA THR A 359 -14.12 4.30 38.07
C THR A 359 -14.91 5.54 37.67
N GLY A 360 -16.04 5.35 37.00
CA GLY A 360 -16.99 6.41 36.64
C GLY A 360 -16.64 7.25 35.42
N LEU A 361 -15.48 7.02 34.78
CA LEU A 361 -15.01 7.84 33.65
C LEU A 361 -16.03 7.91 32.51
N SER A 362 -16.64 6.79 32.16
CA SER A 362 -17.52 6.68 31.00
C SER A 362 -18.90 7.27 31.24
N ILE A 363 -19.29 7.52 32.49
CA ILE A 363 -20.66 7.97 32.82
C ILE A 363 -20.94 9.34 32.22
N ASN A 364 -20.07 10.33 32.45
CA ASN A 364 -20.26 11.68 31.92
C ASN A 364 -20.08 11.74 30.40
N MET A 365 -19.07 11.02 29.90
CA MET A 365 -18.83 10.84 28.46
C MET A 365 -20.09 10.34 27.73
N LEU A 366 -20.72 9.28 28.24
CA LEU A 366 -21.93 8.70 27.65
C LEU A 366 -23.17 9.58 27.84
N LYS A 367 -23.31 10.28 28.97
CA LYS A 367 -24.41 11.25 29.14
C LYS A 367 -24.33 12.38 28.12
N ALA A 368 -23.13 12.83 27.76
CA ALA A 368 -22.94 13.95 26.86
C ALA A 368 -23.11 13.58 25.38
N VAL A 369 -22.58 12.43 24.94
CA VAL A 369 -22.53 12.06 23.51
C VAL A 369 -22.96 10.62 23.22
N GLY A 370 -23.56 9.91 24.17
CA GLY A 370 -24.03 8.54 23.98
C GLY A 370 -25.06 8.42 22.85
N SER A 371 -25.94 9.39 22.67
CA SER A 371 -26.89 9.43 21.54
C SER A 371 -26.22 9.48 20.16
N ASN A 372 -24.92 9.79 20.11
CA ASN A 372 -24.14 9.87 18.89
C ASN A 372 -23.35 8.59 18.63
N LEU A 373 -23.48 7.55 19.46
CA LEU A 373 -22.89 6.22 19.26
C LEU A 373 -24.01 5.22 18.93
N ASP A 374 -23.75 4.29 18.01
CA ASP A 374 -24.69 3.23 17.67
C ASP A 374 -24.62 2.08 18.67
N PHE A 375 -23.42 1.83 19.22
CA PHE A 375 -23.18 0.86 20.28
C PHE A 375 -21.87 1.17 21.00
N ILE A 376 -21.64 0.48 22.13
CA ILE A 376 -20.39 0.57 22.89
C ILE A 376 -19.76 -0.81 23.05
N ASN A 377 -18.44 -0.84 23.02
CA ASN A 377 -17.65 -2.03 23.30
C ASN A 377 -17.11 -1.94 24.73
N VAL A 378 -17.57 -2.81 25.62
CA VAL A 378 -17.05 -2.85 27.00
C VAL A 378 -15.76 -3.67 27.02
N LEU A 379 -14.63 -2.99 27.22
CA LEU A 379 -13.30 -3.63 27.28
C LEU A 379 -13.19 -4.44 28.57
N SER A 380 -13.40 -5.75 28.45
CA SER A 380 -13.44 -6.67 29.60
C SER A 380 -12.14 -7.46 29.80
N TYR A 381 -11.12 -7.22 28.99
CA TYR A 381 -9.80 -7.85 29.15
C TYR A 381 -8.98 -7.14 30.24
N ASN A 382 -8.00 -7.85 30.80
CA ASN A 382 -7.11 -7.38 31.89
C ASN A 382 -7.79 -7.01 33.22
N GLY A 383 -9.05 -7.43 33.46
CA GLY A 383 -9.79 -7.14 34.69
C GLY A 383 -9.34 -7.93 35.93
N GLY A 384 -8.50 -8.95 35.76
CA GLY A 384 -8.11 -9.87 36.84
C GLY A 384 -9.15 -10.97 37.12
N PRO A 385 -8.84 -11.92 38.02
CA PRO A 385 -9.69 -13.09 38.29
C PRO A 385 -11.03 -12.73 38.95
N ASP A 386 -11.08 -11.62 39.69
CA ASP A 386 -12.28 -11.19 40.44
C ASP A 386 -13.17 -10.21 39.64
N PHE A 387 -12.91 -10.05 38.33
CA PHE A 387 -13.66 -9.12 37.51
C PHE A 387 -15.10 -9.58 37.27
N ASN A 388 -16.07 -8.76 37.68
CA ASN A 388 -17.49 -9.05 37.51
C ASN A 388 -18.02 -8.55 36.16
N TYR A 389 -17.90 -9.38 35.12
CA TYR A 389 -18.39 -9.11 33.76
C TYR A 389 -19.87 -8.74 33.71
N THR A 390 -20.71 -9.44 34.48
CA THR A 390 -22.15 -9.18 34.54
C THR A 390 -22.43 -7.79 35.10
N ALA A 391 -21.77 -7.40 36.18
CA ALA A 391 -21.96 -6.09 36.78
C ALA A 391 -21.48 -4.96 35.86
N ALA A 392 -20.34 -5.15 35.17
CA ALA A 392 -19.86 -4.17 34.18
C ALA A 392 -20.87 -3.99 33.03
N TYR A 393 -21.38 -5.08 32.46
CA TYR A 393 -22.40 -5.01 31.40
C TYR A 393 -23.67 -4.29 31.87
N GLN A 394 -24.20 -4.64 33.05
CA GLN A 394 -25.42 -4.02 33.58
C GLN A 394 -25.22 -2.54 33.92
N ALA A 395 -24.05 -2.17 34.44
CA ALA A 395 -23.70 -0.77 34.69
C ALA A 395 -23.70 0.04 33.39
N TYR A 396 -23.07 -0.46 32.33
CA TYR A 396 -23.11 0.24 31.04
C TYR A 396 -24.52 0.33 30.45
N LYS A 397 -25.32 -0.74 30.57
CA LYS A 397 -26.71 -0.76 30.11
C LYS A 397 -27.61 0.25 30.83
N SER A 398 -27.30 0.63 32.07
CA SER A 398 -28.07 1.68 32.77
C SER A 398 -27.79 3.10 32.27
N PHE A 399 -26.66 3.32 31.58
CA PHE A 399 -26.28 4.64 31.04
C PHE A 399 -26.37 4.72 29.51
N PHE A 400 -26.42 3.57 28.82
CA PHE A 400 -26.49 3.45 27.37
C PHE A 400 -27.59 2.43 27.01
N PRO A 401 -28.84 2.89 26.78
CA PRO A 401 -30.00 2.03 26.58
C PRO A 401 -30.04 1.30 25.23
#